data_AF-A0A6L6LWZ1-F1
#
_entry.id   AF-A0A6L6LWZ1-F1
#
_cell.length_a   1.000
_cell.length_b   1.000
_cell.length_c   1.000
_cell.angle_alpha   90.00
_cell.angle_beta   90.00
_cell.angle_gamma   90.00
#
_symmetry.space_group_name_H-M   'P 1'
#
loop_
_entity.id
_entity.type
_entity.pdbx_description
1 polymer ?
#
loop_
_entity_poly.entity_id
_entity_poly.type
_entity_poly.pdbx_seq_one_letter_code
_entity_poly.pdbx_strand_id
1 'polypeptide(L)'
;MNYTQAQIDRANAVSLEDFLRTQGETLIKSGREYRWKEHDSLTVRGNKWFRHSQSKGGYPIDFVMEFYGKSFPEAVQLLTGESGEGQTEASTTPPTAFHLPLHNRTADRAIQYLCESRGLNKTLVEAFLLSGDIYEDAKRHNVVFVGRDRSGTPRYAHVRGTADPFRQDIAGSDKSYPFRYEGNGNQLFVFEAPIDLLSFICLYPQDWQTRSYLALGGVSGKALDRFLSERKDARKVFLCLDSDTAGSEACSRLAQDIPSEIAVIRLVPARKDWNDVLRQQGDIPSRKFIAETITLRELPTAQPVPMLRMADVELTSVDWLWFPYIPFGKLTIIQGNPGEGKTYFAMRLAAACTNRKPLPGMETLEPFNIIYQTAEDGLGDTVKPRLMEANADLERVLVIDDRDTPLTLADERIARAIRENNARLVIIDPVQAFLGADVDMNRANEVRPIFRSLGDIAQATGCAIVLIGHLNKATGTQSTYRGLGSIDITAAVRSLLFIGKLKDSPTTRVLIHEKSSLAPPGQSLAFSLG
;
A
#
# COMPACT_ATOMS: atom_id res chain seq x y z
N MET A 1 48.72 0.66 -18.24
CA MET A 1 48.97 -0.50 -19.12
C MET A 1 48.19 -0.26 -20.39
N ASN A 2 48.84 -0.24 -21.56
CA ASN A 2 48.13 -0.17 -22.83
C ASN A 2 48.18 -1.56 -23.46
N TYR A 3 47.04 -2.21 -23.57
CA TYR A 3 46.88 -3.42 -24.40
C TYR A 3 46.56 -2.96 -25.81
N THR A 4 47.17 -3.60 -26.80
CA THR A 4 46.81 -3.35 -28.19
C THR A 4 45.39 -3.84 -28.47
N GLN A 5 44.69 -3.24 -29.44
CA GLN A 5 43.34 -3.68 -29.80
C GLN A 5 43.32 -5.17 -30.16
N ALA A 6 44.36 -5.67 -30.82
CA ALA A 6 44.52 -7.09 -31.13
C ALA A 6 44.60 -8.00 -29.89
N GLN A 7 45.15 -7.53 -28.77
CA GLN A 7 45.20 -8.26 -27.50
C GLN A 7 43.83 -8.33 -26.83
N ILE A 8 43.09 -7.22 -26.88
CA ILE A 8 41.72 -7.13 -26.35
C ILE A 8 40.81 -8.05 -27.16
N ASP A 9 40.94 -8.05 -28.49
CA ASP A 9 40.15 -8.92 -29.37
C ASP A 9 40.46 -10.40 -29.13
N ARG A 10 41.73 -10.77 -28.90
CA ARG A 10 42.12 -12.13 -28.51
C ARG A 10 41.53 -12.53 -27.17
N ALA A 11 41.62 -11.67 -26.16
CA ALA A 11 41.04 -11.94 -24.84
C ALA A 11 39.52 -12.12 -24.92
N ASN A 12 38.83 -11.34 -25.77
CA ASN A 12 37.40 -11.49 -25.97
C ASN A 12 37.00 -12.67 -26.86
N ALA A 13 37.94 -13.29 -27.57
CA ALA A 13 37.73 -14.49 -28.36
C ALA A 13 37.87 -15.80 -27.54
N VAL A 14 38.36 -15.72 -26.29
CA VAL A 14 38.55 -16.88 -25.42
C VAL A 14 37.22 -17.59 -25.14
N SER A 15 37.23 -18.91 -25.27
CA SER A 15 36.10 -19.77 -24.91
C SER A 15 35.91 -19.75 -23.39
N LEU A 16 34.77 -19.20 -22.93
CA LEU A 16 34.41 -19.17 -21.52
C LEU A 16 34.14 -20.57 -20.98
N GLU A 17 33.70 -21.49 -21.85
CA GLU A 17 33.50 -22.89 -21.50
C GLU A 17 34.83 -23.55 -21.10
N ASP A 18 35.89 -23.32 -21.87
CA ASP A 18 37.22 -23.87 -21.60
C ASP A 18 37.89 -23.14 -20.45
N PHE A 19 37.75 -21.81 -20.38
CA PHE A 19 38.25 -21.00 -19.29
C PHE A 19 37.70 -21.47 -17.93
N LEU A 20 36.38 -21.65 -17.81
CA LEU A 20 35.77 -22.13 -16.57
C LEU A 20 36.27 -23.53 -16.20
N ARG A 21 36.40 -24.43 -17.17
CA ARG A 21 36.97 -25.77 -16.92
C ARG A 21 38.42 -25.73 -16.45
N THR A 22 39.25 -24.82 -16.95
CA THR A 22 40.64 -24.69 -16.48
C THR A 22 40.74 -24.08 -15.08
N GLN A 23 39.76 -23.28 -14.67
CA GLN A 23 39.64 -22.80 -13.28
C GLN A 23 39.05 -23.86 -12.32
N GLY A 24 38.70 -25.05 -12.81
CA GLY A 24 38.14 -26.14 -12.00
C GLY A 24 36.62 -26.07 -11.83
N GLU A 25 35.94 -25.19 -12.59
CA GLU A 25 34.51 -24.96 -12.46
C GLU A 25 33.65 -26.03 -13.14
N THR A 26 32.49 -26.30 -12.54
CA THR A 26 31.56 -27.31 -13.05
C THR A 26 30.51 -26.68 -13.97
N LEU A 27 30.48 -27.14 -15.24
CA LEU A 27 29.50 -26.74 -16.24
C LEU A 27 28.46 -27.85 -16.49
N ILE A 28 27.18 -27.50 -16.43
CA ILE A 28 26.05 -28.41 -16.67
C ILE A 28 25.48 -28.11 -18.06
N LYS A 29 25.38 -29.12 -18.94
CA LYS A 29 24.83 -28.93 -20.28
C LYS A 29 23.34 -28.55 -20.23
N SER A 30 22.98 -27.46 -20.89
CA SER A 30 21.61 -26.93 -20.95
C SER A 30 21.26 -26.55 -22.39
N GLY A 31 20.76 -27.52 -23.16
CA GLY A 31 20.44 -27.33 -24.58
C GLY A 31 21.69 -27.11 -25.43
N ARG A 32 21.79 -25.95 -26.10
CA ARG A 32 22.95 -25.54 -26.93
C ARG A 32 23.98 -24.72 -26.15
N GLU A 33 23.81 -24.57 -24.85
CA GLU A 33 24.66 -23.77 -23.95
C GLU A 33 25.04 -24.60 -22.72
N TYR A 34 25.93 -24.05 -21.90
CA TYR A 34 26.31 -24.62 -20.61
C TYR A 34 25.91 -23.68 -19.48
N ARG A 35 25.29 -24.22 -18.44
CA ARG A 35 25.01 -23.49 -17.20
C ARG A 35 26.17 -23.66 -16.24
N TRP A 36 26.63 -22.58 -15.63
CA TRP A 36 27.66 -22.64 -14.60
C TRP A 36 27.02 -23.02 -13.26
N LYS A 37 27.46 -24.13 -12.65
CA LYS A 37 26.83 -24.70 -11.45
C LYS A 37 26.88 -23.77 -10.23
N GLU A 38 27.91 -22.93 -10.11
CA GLU A 38 28.03 -21.98 -9.00
C GLU A 38 27.07 -20.77 -9.16
N HIS A 39 26.55 -20.55 -10.37
CA HIS A 39 25.61 -19.49 -10.71
C HIS A 39 24.41 -20.03 -11.50
N ASP A 40 23.36 -20.47 -10.80
CA ASP A 40 22.17 -21.14 -11.36
C ASP A 40 21.43 -20.40 -12.48
N SER A 41 21.60 -19.07 -12.57
CA SER A 41 20.97 -18.22 -13.60
C SER A 41 21.92 -17.81 -14.73
N LEU A 42 23.15 -18.31 -14.76
CA LEU A 42 24.17 -17.93 -15.74
C LEU A 42 24.42 -19.05 -16.75
N THR A 43 24.28 -18.73 -18.04
CA THR A 43 24.66 -19.61 -19.15
C THR A 43 25.84 -19.05 -19.92
N VAL A 44 26.71 -19.93 -20.40
CA VAL A 44 27.84 -19.64 -21.26
C VAL A 44 27.71 -20.41 -22.57
N ARG A 45 28.09 -19.76 -23.67
CA ARG A 45 28.09 -20.33 -25.02
C ARG A 45 29.28 -19.78 -25.79
N GLY A 46 30.30 -20.61 -26.00
CA GLY A 46 31.56 -20.20 -26.61
C GLY A 46 32.21 -19.07 -25.79
N ASN A 47 32.40 -17.90 -26.41
CA ASN A 47 32.96 -16.70 -25.78
C ASN A 47 31.91 -15.73 -25.22
N LYS A 48 30.65 -16.15 -25.06
CA LYS A 48 29.59 -15.29 -24.53
C LYS A 48 28.99 -15.85 -23.26
N TRP A 49 28.58 -14.97 -22.37
CA TRP A 49 27.81 -15.32 -21.18
C TRP A 49 26.54 -14.49 -21.09
N PHE A 50 25.53 -15.06 -20.45
CA PHE A 50 24.25 -14.41 -20.20
C PHE A 50 23.69 -14.82 -18.85
N ARG A 51 23.27 -13.84 -18.05
CA ARG A 51 22.63 -14.02 -16.75
C ARG A 51 21.15 -13.69 -16.85
N HIS A 52 20.32 -14.73 -16.79
CA HIS A 52 18.87 -14.66 -16.97
C HIS A 52 18.14 -13.87 -15.88
N SER A 53 18.69 -13.86 -14.65
CA SER A 53 18.10 -13.12 -13.52
C SER A 53 18.19 -11.60 -13.65
N GLN A 54 19.14 -11.10 -14.45
CA GLN A 54 19.41 -9.66 -14.60
C GLN A 54 19.33 -9.18 -16.05
N SER A 55 18.95 -10.06 -16.99
CA SER A 55 18.92 -9.77 -18.44
C SER A 55 20.21 -9.12 -18.96
N LYS A 56 21.36 -9.57 -18.43
CA LYS A 56 22.68 -8.99 -18.73
C LYS A 56 23.58 -10.07 -19.33
N GLY A 57 24.35 -9.72 -20.35
CA GLY A 57 25.34 -10.60 -20.95
C GLY A 57 26.52 -9.83 -21.51
N GLY A 58 27.59 -10.55 -21.85
CA GLY A 58 28.83 -9.92 -22.27
C GLY A 58 29.85 -10.92 -22.81
N TYR A 59 31.09 -10.44 -22.92
CA TYR A 59 32.24 -11.16 -23.45
C TYR A 59 33.20 -11.56 -22.32
N PRO A 60 34.25 -12.34 -22.59
CA PRO A 60 35.10 -12.95 -21.57
C PRO A 60 35.80 -11.95 -20.64
N ILE A 61 36.21 -10.78 -21.13
CA ILE A 61 36.84 -9.75 -20.28
C ILE A 61 35.83 -9.25 -19.24
N ASP A 62 34.63 -8.87 -19.67
CA ASP A 62 33.57 -8.41 -18.78
C ASP A 62 33.17 -9.50 -17.77
N PHE A 63 33.16 -10.76 -18.22
CA PHE A 63 32.89 -11.91 -17.36
C PHE A 63 33.90 -12.02 -16.22
N VAL A 64 35.19 -11.96 -16.53
CA VAL A 64 36.25 -12.06 -15.52
C VAL A 64 36.25 -10.84 -14.59
N MET A 65 35.99 -9.65 -15.12
CA MET A 65 35.86 -8.45 -14.29
C MET A 65 34.68 -8.56 -13.31
N GLU A 66 33.54 -9.08 -13.77
CA GLU A 66 32.30 -9.12 -12.99
C GLU A 66 32.27 -10.27 -11.98
N PHE A 67 32.66 -11.48 -12.38
CA PHE A 67 32.53 -12.68 -11.53
C PHE A 67 33.80 -13.01 -10.75
N TYR A 68 34.98 -12.58 -11.21
CA TYR A 68 36.26 -12.80 -10.53
C TYR A 68 36.81 -11.51 -9.88
N GLY A 69 36.08 -10.39 -9.97
CA GLY A 69 36.43 -9.11 -9.34
C GLY A 69 37.76 -8.52 -9.82
N LYS A 70 38.21 -8.88 -11.02
CA LYS A 70 39.51 -8.46 -11.58
C LYS A 70 39.39 -7.12 -12.29
N SER A 71 40.48 -6.35 -12.29
CA SER A 71 40.60 -5.16 -13.14
C SER A 71 40.75 -5.56 -14.61
N PHE A 72 40.50 -4.61 -15.53
CA PHE A 72 40.62 -4.85 -16.97
C PHE A 72 41.98 -5.47 -17.39
N PRO A 73 43.15 -4.97 -16.91
CA PRO A 73 44.43 -5.61 -17.20
C PRO A 73 44.58 -7.03 -16.68
N GLU A 74 44.13 -7.27 -15.44
CA GLU A 74 44.17 -8.60 -14.83
C GLU A 74 43.25 -9.57 -15.58
N ALA A 75 42.10 -9.10 -16.07
CA ALA A 75 41.19 -9.90 -16.87
C ALA A 75 41.81 -10.30 -18.22
N VAL A 76 42.45 -9.36 -18.93
CA VAL A 76 43.14 -9.66 -20.21
C VAL A 76 44.31 -10.62 -19.98
N GLN A 77 45.09 -10.42 -18.92
CA GLN A 77 46.20 -11.31 -18.56
C GLN A 77 45.70 -12.70 -18.16
N LEU A 78 44.61 -12.81 -17.40
CA LEU A 78 44.04 -14.09 -16.97
C LEU A 78 43.48 -14.90 -18.14
N LEU A 79 42.91 -14.22 -19.15
CA LEU A 79 42.31 -14.84 -20.32
C LEU A 79 43.33 -15.26 -21.38
N THR A 80 44.39 -14.48 -21.59
CA THR A 80 45.36 -14.71 -22.68
C THR A 80 46.73 -15.17 -22.20
N GLY A 81 47.06 -15.01 -20.92
CA GLY A 81 48.41 -15.20 -20.38
C GLY A 81 49.40 -14.11 -20.80
N GLU A 82 48.98 -13.14 -21.63
CA GLU A 82 49.84 -12.08 -22.13
C GLU A 82 49.94 -10.91 -21.14
N SER A 83 51.16 -10.43 -20.88
CA SER A 83 51.39 -9.17 -20.17
C SER A 83 51.40 -8.01 -21.16
N GLY A 84 50.85 -6.85 -20.79
CA GLY A 84 50.92 -5.65 -21.63
C GLY A 84 52.37 -5.20 -21.87
N GLU A 85 52.65 -4.63 -23.04
CA GLU A 85 53.99 -4.10 -23.35
C GLU A 85 54.35 -2.94 -22.41
N GLY A 86 55.55 -3.02 -21.81
CA GLY A 86 56.05 -2.07 -20.81
C GLY A 86 56.04 -2.62 -19.39
N GLN A 87 56.82 -3.67 -19.14
CA GLN A 87 57.19 -4.08 -17.78
C GLN A 87 58.39 -3.25 -17.31
N THR A 88 58.16 -2.35 -16.36
CA THR A 88 59.12 -2.17 -15.26
C THR A 88 58.41 -2.75 -14.05
N GLU A 89 59.07 -3.65 -13.32
CA GLU A 89 58.57 -4.29 -12.12
C GLU A 89 57.94 -3.27 -11.17
N ALA A 90 56.61 -3.17 -11.16
CA ALA A 90 55.90 -2.54 -10.06
C ALA A 90 55.80 -3.61 -8.98
N SER A 91 56.72 -3.55 -8.01
CA SER A 91 56.56 -4.23 -6.72
C SER A 91 55.12 -4.05 -6.26
N THR A 92 54.49 -5.12 -5.77
CA THR A 92 53.31 -5.05 -4.93
C THR A 92 53.62 -4.13 -3.74
N THR A 93 53.37 -2.84 -3.92
CA THR A 93 53.46 -1.88 -2.83
C THR A 93 52.38 -2.31 -1.85
N PRO A 94 52.71 -2.55 -0.56
CA PRO A 94 51.67 -2.78 0.44
C PRO A 94 50.68 -1.61 0.38
N PRO A 95 49.38 -1.84 0.66
CA PRO A 95 48.37 -0.79 0.59
C PRO A 95 48.88 0.44 1.35
N THR A 96 48.93 1.59 0.67
CA THR A 96 49.49 2.82 1.21
C THR A 96 48.80 3.11 2.55
N ALA A 97 49.56 3.08 3.65
CA ALA A 97 49.01 3.31 4.97
C ALA A 97 48.37 4.70 5.03
N PHE A 98 47.14 4.77 5.54
CA PHE A 98 46.42 6.04 5.68
C PHE A 98 47.03 6.87 6.80
N HIS A 99 47.46 8.08 6.46
CA HIS A 99 47.99 9.05 7.42
C HIS A 99 47.39 10.43 7.15
N LEU A 100 46.84 11.04 8.20
CA LEU A 100 46.40 12.42 8.14
C LEU A 100 47.59 13.37 7.93
N PRO A 101 47.42 14.43 7.12
CA PRO A 101 48.33 15.57 7.13
C PRO A 101 48.58 16.10 8.55
N LEU A 102 49.79 16.63 8.79
CA LEU A 102 50.09 17.28 10.06
C LEU A 102 49.19 18.49 10.26
N HIS A 103 48.64 18.63 11.46
CA HIS A 103 47.84 19.79 11.83
C HIS A 103 48.71 21.04 11.94
N ASN A 104 48.27 22.14 11.32
CA ASN A 104 48.85 23.44 11.59
C ASN A 104 48.49 23.91 13.02
N ARG A 105 49.30 24.80 13.59
CA ARG A 105 49.06 25.38 14.92
C ARG A 105 47.85 26.31 14.96
N THR A 106 47.54 26.96 13.83
CA THR A 106 46.36 27.82 13.66
C THR A 106 45.57 27.35 12.44
N ALA A 107 44.31 27.76 12.37
CA ALA A 107 43.42 27.47 11.25
C ALA A 107 43.01 28.75 10.49
N ASP A 108 43.83 29.80 10.58
CA ASP A 108 43.46 31.14 10.10
C ASP A 108 43.18 31.16 8.61
N ARG A 109 44.00 30.47 7.79
CA ARG A 109 43.79 30.40 6.33
C ARG A 109 42.60 29.52 5.98
N ALA A 110 42.40 28.43 6.69
CA ALA A 110 41.23 27.58 6.49
C ALA A 110 39.93 28.33 6.82
N ILE A 111 39.89 29.04 7.96
CA ILE A 111 38.75 29.88 8.36
C ILE A 111 38.51 30.97 7.33
N GLN A 112 39.56 31.70 6.93
CA GLN A 112 39.46 32.76 5.94
C GLN A 112 38.89 32.23 4.62
N TYR A 113 39.43 31.12 4.12
CA TYR A 113 38.94 30.50 2.90
C TYR A 113 37.47 30.06 3.00
N LEU A 114 37.11 29.34 4.07
CA LEU A 114 35.76 28.81 4.25
C LEU A 114 34.73 29.92 4.48
N CYS A 115 35.07 30.96 5.23
CA CYS A 115 34.13 32.03 5.55
C CYS A 115 34.07 33.10 4.46
N GLU A 116 35.23 33.64 4.05
CA GLU A 116 35.29 34.78 3.12
C GLU A 116 35.14 34.32 1.67
N SER A 117 35.85 33.25 1.29
CA SER A 117 35.83 32.79 -0.12
C SER A 117 34.64 31.88 -0.41
N ARG A 118 34.24 31.04 0.55
CA ARG A 118 33.13 30.08 0.38
C ARG A 118 31.80 30.54 0.99
N GLY A 119 31.79 31.63 1.77
CA GLY A 119 30.57 32.20 2.34
C GLY A 119 29.99 31.42 3.52
N LEU A 120 30.73 30.46 4.08
CA LEU A 120 30.24 29.62 5.19
C LEU A 120 30.13 30.45 6.48
N ASN A 121 29.14 30.10 7.31
CA ASN A 121 28.97 30.72 8.61
C ASN A 121 30.14 30.38 9.54
N LYS A 122 30.77 31.41 10.12
CA LYS A 122 31.95 31.25 10.98
C LYS A 122 31.71 30.32 12.16
N THR A 123 30.57 30.45 12.85
CA THR A 123 30.21 29.61 14.00
C THR A 123 30.11 28.13 13.63
N LEU A 124 29.58 27.84 12.43
CA LEU A 124 29.52 26.48 11.91
C LEU A 124 30.93 25.93 11.64
N VAL A 125 31.78 26.70 10.97
CA VAL A 125 33.17 26.32 10.68
C VAL A 125 33.95 26.07 11.97
N GLU A 126 33.81 26.95 12.96
CA GLU A 126 34.42 26.82 14.29
C GLU A 126 33.96 25.54 15.00
N ALA A 127 32.68 25.15 14.91
CA ALA A 127 32.20 23.91 15.50
C ALA A 127 32.90 22.66 14.93
N PHE A 128 33.10 22.60 13.61
CA PHE A 128 33.79 21.48 12.95
C PHE A 128 35.32 21.52 13.12
N LEU A 129 35.89 22.71 13.34
CA LEU A 129 37.30 22.85 13.74
C LEU A 129 37.51 22.32 15.17
N LEU A 130 36.61 22.65 16.10
CA LEU A 130 36.65 22.20 17.49
C LEU A 130 36.50 20.68 17.61
N SER A 131 35.65 20.05 16.78
CA SER A 131 35.53 18.59 16.74
C SER A 131 36.74 17.90 16.07
N GLY A 132 37.58 18.66 15.36
CA GLY A 132 38.71 18.13 14.60
C GLY A 132 38.28 17.38 13.34
N ASP A 133 37.06 17.61 12.85
CA ASP A 133 36.58 17.08 11.57
C ASP A 133 36.98 17.96 10.39
N ILE A 134 37.29 19.22 10.66
CA ILE A 134 37.96 20.13 9.74
C ILE A 134 39.25 20.61 10.41
N TYR A 135 40.34 20.73 9.66
CA TYR A 135 41.55 21.43 10.14
C TYR A 135 42.38 21.97 8.98
N GLU A 136 43.39 22.77 9.30
CA GLU A 136 44.35 23.31 8.34
C GLU A 136 45.64 22.47 8.33
N ASP A 137 46.11 22.05 7.15
CA ASP A 137 47.36 21.29 7.05
C ASP A 137 48.60 22.19 7.24
N ALA A 138 49.61 21.71 7.96
CA ALA A 138 50.78 22.48 8.35
C ALA A 138 51.72 22.87 7.20
N LYS A 139 51.72 22.12 6.09
CA LYS A 139 52.73 22.28 5.03
C LYS A 139 52.27 23.21 3.92
N ARG A 140 51.00 23.10 3.54
CA ARG A 140 50.42 23.79 2.39
C ARG A 140 49.25 24.68 2.79
N HIS A 141 48.82 24.65 4.05
CA HIS A 141 47.69 25.42 4.55
C HIS A 141 46.38 25.16 3.80
N ASN A 142 46.17 23.92 3.34
CA ASN A 142 44.91 23.48 2.77
C ASN A 142 43.91 23.19 3.88
N VAL A 143 42.62 23.19 3.52
CA VAL A 143 41.57 22.66 4.38
C VAL A 143 41.53 21.15 4.25
N VAL A 144 41.53 20.44 5.37
CA VAL A 144 41.36 18.99 5.42
C VAL A 144 40.01 18.67 6.06
N PHE A 145 39.19 17.89 5.37
CA PHE A 145 37.92 17.36 5.85
C PHE A 145 38.10 15.89 6.20
N VAL A 146 37.91 15.54 7.47
CA VAL A 146 38.19 14.20 8.02
C VAL A 146 36.91 13.38 8.08
N GLY A 147 37.02 12.12 7.68
CA GLY A 147 35.98 11.13 7.86
C GLY A 147 36.41 10.05 8.84
N ARG A 148 35.49 9.70 9.76
CA ARG A 148 35.76 8.85 10.93
C ARG A 148 34.81 7.66 11.00
N ASP A 149 35.32 6.54 11.50
CA ASP A 149 34.47 5.43 11.92
C ASP A 149 33.75 5.74 13.26
N ARG A 150 32.86 4.84 13.70
CA ARG A 150 32.08 5.02 14.95
C ARG A 150 32.92 5.09 16.22
N SER A 151 34.17 4.62 16.18
CA SER A 151 35.09 4.76 17.32
C SER A 151 35.75 6.15 17.39
N GLY A 152 35.49 7.01 16.40
CA GLY A 152 36.14 8.30 16.24
C GLY A 152 37.49 8.22 15.52
N THR A 153 37.88 7.03 15.03
CA THR A 153 39.16 6.83 14.34
C THR A 153 39.09 7.39 12.92
N PRO A 154 40.02 8.28 12.50
CA PRO A 154 40.12 8.73 11.11
C PRO A 154 40.35 7.57 10.14
N ARG A 155 39.53 7.50 9.11
CA ARG A 155 39.65 6.50 8.02
C ARG A 155 39.72 7.14 6.63
N TYR A 156 39.43 8.43 6.54
CA TYR A 156 39.37 9.17 5.29
C TYR A 156 39.78 10.63 5.53
N ALA A 157 40.39 11.26 4.52
CA ALA A 157 40.55 12.69 4.50
C ALA A 157 40.49 13.26 3.07
N HIS A 158 39.74 14.34 2.89
CA HIS A 158 39.69 15.12 1.67
C HIS A 158 40.42 16.44 1.87
N VAL A 159 41.33 16.79 0.96
CA VAL A 159 42.11 18.02 0.99
C VAL A 159 41.58 18.99 -0.04
N ARG A 160 41.43 20.26 0.36
CA ARG A 160 41.03 21.37 -0.51
C ARG A 160 42.02 22.54 -0.40
N GLY A 161 42.57 22.94 -1.54
CA GLY A 161 43.41 24.13 -1.68
C GLY A 161 42.73 25.40 -1.21
N THR A 162 43.45 26.20 -0.40
CA THR A 162 43.00 27.53 0.05
C THR A 162 43.44 28.64 -0.90
N ALA A 163 44.55 28.46 -1.61
CA ALA A 163 45.11 29.43 -2.56
C ALA A 163 44.87 29.07 -4.04
N ASP A 164 44.52 27.82 -4.32
CA ASP A 164 44.44 27.27 -5.68
C ASP A 164 43.31 26.21 -5.79
N PRO A 165 42.92 25.76 -6.99
CA PRO A 165 41.77 24.87 -7.16
C PRO A 165 42.06 23.41 -6.78
N PHE A 166 43.21 23.09 -6.18
CA PHE A 166 43.60 21.74 -5.78
C PHE A 166 42.54 21.07 -4.91
N ARG A 167 42.25 19.81 -5.23
CA ARG A 167 41.43 18.92 -4.41
C ARG A 167 41.89 17.48 -4.57
N GLN A 168 41.99 16.74 -3.47
CA GLN A 168 42.41 15.35 -3.51
C GLN A 168 42.01 14.59 -2.24
N ASP A 169 41.66 13.31 -2.38
CA ASP A 169 41.60 12.38 -1.25
C ASP A 169 43.03 11.96 -0.85
N ILE A 170 43.30 11.90 0.46
CA ILE A 170 44.58 11.41 0.97
C ILE A 170 44.77 9.93 0.62
N ALA A 171 45.98 9.54 0.24
CA ALA A 171 46.31 8.15 -0.07
C ALA A 171 45.99 7.22 1.12
N GLY A 172 45.41 6.06 0.82
CA GLY A 172 44.94 5.11 1.85
C GLY A 172 43.55 5.40 2.43
N SER A 173 42.90 6.51 2.04
CA SER A 173 41.56 6.83 2.54
C SER A 173 40.52 5.78 2.14
N ASP A 174 39.72 5.33 3.10
CA ASP A 174 38.55 4.50 2.85
C ASP A 174 37.30 5.36 2.60
N LYS A 175 36.85 5.36 1.34
CA LYS A 175 35.66 6.09 0.89
C LYS A 175 34.35 5.66 1.56
N SER A 176 34.32 4.58 2.35
CA SER A 176 33.15 4.21 3.14
C SER A 176 32.94 5.08 4.39
N TYR A 177 33.96 5.84 4.80
CA TYR A 177 33.93 6.72 5.96
C TYR A 177 34.20 8.18 5.58
N PRO A 178 33.46 8.81 4.66
CA PRO A 178 33.81 10.16 4.24
C PRO A 178 33.42 11.19 5.32
N PHE A 179 33.61 12.47 5.01
CA PHE A 179 33.19 13.56 5.88
C PHE A 179 31.66 13.51 6.10
N ARG A 180 31.23 13.53 7.37
CA ARG A 180 29.83 13.40 7.75
C ARG A 180 29.55 14.12 9.07
N TYR A 181 28.28 14.46 9.29
CA TYR A 181 27.74 14.84 10.58
C TYR A 181 26.57 13.92 10.92
N GLU A 182 26.52 13.44 12.16
CA GLU A 182 25.50 12.49 12.61
C GLU A 182 24.59 13.11 13.67
N GLY A 183 23.32 13.34 13.31
CA GLY A 183 22.28 13.84 14.21
C GLY A 183 21.45 12.71 14.83
N ASN A 184 20.57 13.08 15.76
CA ASN A 184 19.71 12.14 16.50
C ASN A 184 18.37 11.82 15.82
N GLY A 185 18.03 12.47 14.72
CA GLY A 185 16.81 12.27 13.94
C GLY A 185 16.95 11.22 12.84
N ASN A 186 15.85 10.98 12.14
CA ASN A 186 15.71 9.92 11.13
C ASN A 186 15.89 10.39 9.67
N GLN A 187 16.41 11.61 9.47
CA GLN A 187 16.61 12.23 8.17
C GLN A 187 18.10 12.30 7.83
N LEU A 188 18.44 11.87 6.61
CA LEU A 188 19.80 11.94 6.06
C LEU A 188 19.81 12.83 4.81
N PHE A 189 20.74 13.78 4.74
CA PHE A 189 21.01 14.60 3.56
C PHE A 189 22.37 14.22 2.96
N VAL A 190 22.41 13.95 1.66
CA VAL A 190 23.59 13.39 0.97
C VAL A 190 24.08 14.37 -0.09
N PHE A 191 25.35 14.76 -0.03
CA PHE A 191 25.97 15.78 -0.88
C PHE A 191 27.16 15.21 -1.65
N GLU A 192 27.52 15.85 -2.75
CA GLU A 192 28.70 15.46 -3.53
C GLU A 192 30.01 15.75 -2.77
N ALA A 193 30.10 16.91 -2.11
CA ALA A 193 31.31 17.34 -1.43
C ALA A 193 31.06 17.99 -0.04
N PRO A 194 32.09 18.07 0.83
CA PRO A 194 31.96 18.65 2.16
C PRO A 194 31.52 20.12 2.19
N ILE A 195 31.96 20.93 1.21
CA ILE A 195 31.60 22.35 1.16
C ILE A 195 30.12 22.51 0.82
N ASP A 196 29.55 21.66 -0.02
CA ASP A 196 28.12 21.70 -0.36
C ASP A 196 27.25 21.34 0.84
N LEU A 197 27.67 20.32 1.60
CA LEU A 197 27.05 19.94 2.86
C LEU A 197 26.99 21.12 3.84
N LEU A 198 28.13 21.78 4.07
CA LEU A 198 28.21 22.93 4.98
C LEU A 198 27.42 24.13 4.44
N SER A 199 27.40 24.30 3.12
CA SER A 199 26.65 25.38 2.47
C SER A 199 25.15 25.19 2.66
N PHE A 200 24.66 23.95 2.55
CA PHE A 200 23.26 23.61 2.82
C PHE A 200 22.87 23.90 4.27
N ILE A 201 23.74 23.56 5.24
CA ILE A 201 23.49 23.89 6.66
C ILE A 201 23.40 25.41 6.86
N CYS A 202 24.24 26.20 6.18
CA CYS A 202 24.16 27.67 6.24
C CYS A 202 22.86 28.22 5.65
N LEU A 203 22.35 27.62 4.57
CA LEU A 203 21.09 27.99 3.94
C LEU A 203 19.86 27.59 4.79
N TYR A 204 19.98 26.50 5.55
CA TYR A 204 18.90 25.92 6.37
C TYR A 204 19.37 25.65 7.82
N PRO A 205 19.63 26.68 8.63
CA PRO A 205 20.24 26.54 9.95
C PRO A 205 19.30 26.01 11.03
N GLN A 206 17.98 25.95 10.78
CA GLN A 206 17.01 25.52 11.78
C GLN A 206 17.10 24.00 12.02
N ASP A 207 17.27 23.60 13.27
CA ASP A 207 17.34 22.21 13.75
C ASP A 207 18.35 21.33 12.99
N TRP A 208 19.38 21.92 12.38
CA TRP A 208 20.33 21.16 11.56
C TRP A 208 21.00 20.05 12.36
N GLN A 209 21.29 20.29 13.63
CA GLN A 209 21.93 19.32 14.52
C GLN A 209 21.11 18.05 14.76
N THR A 210 19.79 18.09 14.53
CA THR A 210 18.90 16.92 14.64
C THR A 210 18.99 16.01 13.43
N ARG A 211 19.53 16.50 12.30
CA ARG A 211 19.59 15.77 11.03
C ARG A 211 20.99 15.21 10.80
N SER A 212 21.09 14.18 9.97
CA SER A 212 22.37 13.63 9.54
C SER A 212 22.74 14.14 8.15
N TYR A 213 24.04 14.34 7.93
CA TYR A 213 24.57 14.85 6.67
C TYR A 213 25.80 14.03 6.24
N LEU A 214 25.88 13.69 4.96
CA LEU A 214 26.94 12.85 4.41
C LEU A 214 27.48 13.46 3.12
N ALA A 215 28.79 13.70 3.04
CA ALA A 215 29.46 14.09 1.80
C ALA A 215 30.07 12.85 1.15
N LEU A 216 29.74 12.54 -0.10
CA LEU A 216 30.18 11.30 -0.77
C LEU A 216 31.64 11.35 -1.26
N GLY A 217 32.19 12.54 -1.51
CA GLY A 217 33.49 12.69 -2.16
C GLY A 217 33.42 12.34 -3.65
N GLY A 218 32.36 12.79 -4.33
CA GLY A 218 31.99 12.46 -5.70
C GLY A 218 30.63 11.76 -5.78
N VAL A 219 30.45 10.88 -6.77
CA VAL A 219 29.14 10.25 -7.08
C VAL A 219 29.01 8.78 -6.63
N SER A 220 29.96 8.26 -5.86
CA SER A 220 29.98 6.85 -5.43
C SER A 220 28.97 6.55 -4.30
N GLY A 221 28.29 5.40 -4.37
CA GLY A 221 27.33 4.96 -3.34
C GLY A 221 27.95 4.34 -2.09
N LYS A 222 29.25 3.98 -2.10
CA LYS A 222 29.90 3.21 -1.03
C LYS A 222 29.71 3.82 0.37
N ALA A 223 29.80 5.15 0.46
CA ALA A 223 29.59 5.87 1.71
C ALA A 223 28.14 5.81 2.20
N LEU A 224 27.19 5.95 1.29
CA LEU A 224 25.76 5.91 1.59
C LEU A 224 25.35 4.53 2.09
N ASP A 225 25.81 3.48 1.41
CA ASP A 225 25.55 2.09 1.79
C ASP A 225 26.07 1.81 3.22
N ARG A 226 27.30 2.25 3.49
CA ARG A 226 27.90 2.12 4.83
C ARG A 226 27.07 2.88 5.87
N PHE A 227 26.71 4.14 5.59
CA PHE A 227 25.94 4.96 6.52
C PHE A 227 24.59 4.32 6.86
N LEU A 228 23.84 3.85 5.85
CA LEU A 228 22.53 3.20 6.03
C LEU A 228 22.65 1.79 6.64
N SER A 229 23.79 1.11 6.46
CA SER A 229 24.07 -0.13 7.19
C SER A 229 24.20 0.11 8.69
N GLU A 230 24.73 1.28 9.09
CA GLU A 230 24.95 1.70 10.47
C GLU A 230 23.69 2.34 11.10
N ARG A 231 22.90 3.08 10.31
CA ARG A 231 21.71 3.82 10.75
C ARG A 231 20.41 3.21 10.24
N LYS A 232 19.90 2.23 10.99
CA LYS A 232 18.65 1.51 10.70
C LYS A 232 17.38 2.29 11.02
N ASP A 233 17.50 3.38 11.75
CA ASP A 233 16.43 4.31 12.11
C ASP A 233 16.15 5.36 11.03
N ALA A 234 17.01 5.47 10.00
CA ALA A 234 16.80 6.37 8.88
C ALA A 234 15.49 6.04 8.16
N ARG A 235 14.60 7.04 8.03
CA ARG A 235 13.29 6.89 7.35
C ARG A 235 13.20 7.71 6.07
N LYS A 236 14.05 8.73 5.94
CA LYS A 236 14.02 9.66 4.80
C LYS A 236 15.41 10.07 4.40
N VAL A 237 15.73 9.91 3.12
CA VAL A 237 16.99 10.34 2.50
C VAL A 237 16.70 11.45 1.50
N PHE A 238 17.44 12.54 1.63
CA PHE A 238 17.48 13.65 0.70
C PHE A 238 18.78 13.58 -0.10
N LEU A 239 18.67 13.36 -1.41
CA LEU A 239 19.81 13.41 -2.33
C LEU A 239 19.97 14.85 -2.82
N CYS A 240 21.11 15.44 -2.49
CA CYS A 240 21.45 16.85 -2.68
C CYS A 240 22.73 16.98 -3.50
N LEU A 241 22.95 16.11 -4.49
CA LEU A 241 24.06 16.22 -5.43
C LEU A 241 23.88 17.41 -6.39
N ASP A 242 24.95 17.74 -7.13
CA ASP A 242 25.01 18.84 -8.09
C ASP A 242 23.86 18.78 -9.12
N SER A 243 23.53 19.94 -9.67
CA SER A 243 22.43 20.07 -10.66
C SER A 243 22.82 19.58 -12.05
N ASP A 244 24.05 19.10 -12.26
CA ASP A 244 24.53 18.66 -13.56
C ASP A 244 24.08 17.22 -13.90
N THR A 245 24.44 16.78 -15.12
CA THR A 245 24.07 15.45 -15.61
C THR A 245 24.63 14.34 -14.72
N ALA A 246 25.88 14.47 -14.24
CA ALA A 246 26.52 13.46 -13.41
C ALA A 246 25.84 13.35 -12.05
N GLY A 247 25.52 14.47 -11.40
CA GLY A 247 24.75 14.51 -10.16
C GLY A 247 23.33 13.94 -10.33
N SER A 248 22.71 14.19 -11.49
CA SER A 248 21.39 13.67 -11.84
C SER A 248 21.36 12.14 -11.99
N GLU A 249 22.27 11.61 -12.79
CA GLU A 249 22.43 10.17 -12.99
C GLU A 249 22.81 9.46 -11.68
N ALA A 250 23.67 10.09 -10.88
CA ALA A 250 24.02 9.61 -9.56
C ALA A 250 22.80 9.53 -8.62
N CYS A 251 21.95 10.56 -8.57
CA CYS A 251 20.74 10.53 -7.75
C CYS A 251 19.82 9.36 -8.13
N SER A 252 19.61 9.14 -9.43
CA SER A 252 18.76 8.05 -9.93
C SER A 252 19.32 6.68 -9.56
N ARG A 253 20.64 6.47 -9.71
CA ARG A 253 21.30 5.23 -9.31
C ARG A 253 21.24 5.01 -7.80
N LEU A 254 21.63 6.01 -7.00
CA LEU A 254 21.61 5.90 -5.54
C LEU A 254 20.21 5.61 -4.99
N ALA A 255 19.17 6.18 -5.60
CA ALA A 255 17.79 5.91 -5.18
C ALA A 255 17.38 4.43 -5.34
N GLN A 256 17.99 3.70 -6.30
CA GLN A 256 17.76 2.27 -6.48
C GLN A 256 18.50 1.44 -5.42
N ASP A 257 19.66 1.90 -4.97
CA ASP A 257 20.50 1.22 -3.98
C ASP A 257 19.98 1.42 -2.53
N ILE A 258 19.26 2.51 -2.25
CA ILE A 258 18.69 2.78 -0.92
C ILE A 258 17.56 1.78 -0.59
N PRO A 259 17.55 1.16 0.62
CA PRO A 259 16.52 0.21 1.07
C PRO A 259 15.09 0.71 0.87
N SER A 260 14.19 -0.18 0.42
CA SER A 260 12.81 0.16 -0.01
C SER A 260 11.95 0.78 1.09
N GLU A 261 12.29 0.57 2.36
CA GLU A 261 11.58 1.09 3.53
C GLU A 261 11.92 2.56 3.85
N ILE A 262 12.75 3.20 3.03
CA ILE A 262 13.21 4.59 3.21
C ILE A 262 12.63 5.47 2.10
N ALA A 263 11.99 6.58 2.44
CA ALA A 263 11.54 7.57 1.46
C ALA A 263 12.75 8.30 0.85
N VAL A 264 12.76 8.51 -0.47
CA VAL A 264 13.87 9.16 -1.18
C VAL A 264 13.37 10.38 -1.93
N ILE A 265 13.97 11.53 -1.65
CA ILE A 265 13.67 12.80 -2.30
C ILE A 265 14.97 13.39 -2.83
N ARG A 266 14.96 13.92 -4.04
CA ARG A 266 16.06 14.72 -4.57
C ARG A 266 15.74 16.20 -4.43
N LEU A 267 16.69 16.96 -3.91
CA LEU A 267 16.65 18.42 -3.86
C LEU A 267 17.66 18.95 -4.87
N VAL A 268 17.18 19.60 -5.93
CA VAL A 268 18.03 20.18 -6.96
C VAL A 268 18.42 21.61 -6.56
N PRO A 269 19.72 21.93 -6.45
CA PRO A 269 20.15 23.29 -6.10
C PRO A 269 19.75 24.30 -7.19
N ALA A 270 19.48 25.55 -6.80
CA ALA A 270 19.11 26.64 -7.73
C ALA A 270 20.28 27.21 -8.56
N ARG A 271 21.48 26.72 -8.30
CA ARG A 271 22.72 26.94 -9.06
C ARG A 271 23.39 25.58 -9.25
N LYS A 272 24.58 25.59 -9.86
CA LYS A 272 25.34 24.38 -10.15
C LYS A 272 25.48 23.45 -8.95
N ASP A 273 25.88 24.01 -7.81
CA ASP A 273 26.06 23.30 -6.54
C ASP A 273 25.53 24.15 -5.36
N TRP A 274 25.57 23.59 -4.14
CA TRP A 274 25.02 24.28 -2.96
C TRP A 274 25.91 25.42 -2.49
N ASN A 275 27.22 25.37 -2.77
CA ASN A 275 28.11 26.49 -2.48
C ASN A 275 27.83 27.70 -3.37
N ASP A 276 27.56 27.47 -4.66
CA ASP A 276 27.15 28.51 -5.59
C ASP A 276 25.81 29.12 -5.18
N VAL A 277 24.85 28.30 -4.72
CA VAL A 277 23.58 28.80 -4.16
C VAL A 277 23.84 29.72 -2.96
N LEU A 278 24.72 29.34 -2.04
CA LEU A 278 25.04 30.15 -0.86
C LEU A 278 25.76 31.46 -1.23
N ARG A 279 26.75 31.41 -2.12
CA ARG A 279 27.54 32.58 -2.52
C ARG A 279 26.72 33.58 -3.34
N GLN A 280 25.76 33.09 -4.12
CA GLN A 280 24.90 33.91 -4.99
C GLN A 280 23.48 34.06 -4.42
N GLN A 281 23.28 33.80 -3.13
CA GLN A 281 21.94 33.76 -2.52
C GLN A 281 21.15 35.07 -2.66
N GLY A 282 21.85 36.21 -2.76
CA GLY A 282 21.25 37.53 -2.98
C GLY A 282 20.62 37.69 -4.38
N ASP A 283 21.12 36.94 -5.36
CA ASP A 283 20.67 36.96 -6.76
C ASP A 283 19.58 35.91 -7.04
N ILE A 284 19.14 35.17 -6.01
CA ILE A 284 18.11 34.14 -6.12
C ILE A 284 16.76 34.75 -5.72
N PRO A 285 15.81 34.93 -6.67
CA PRO A 285 14.51 35.51 -6.37
C PRO A 285 13.79 34.77 -5.25
N SER A 286 13.21 35.53 -4.32
CA SER A 286 12.42 35.01 -3.21
C SER A 286 13.14 33.97 -2.34
N ARG A 287 14.48 33.91 -2.36
CA ARG A 287 15.30 32.92 -1.64
C ARG A 287 14.90 31.47 -1.96
N LYS A 288 14.45 31.21 -3.19
CA LYS A 288 14.12 29.87 -3.67
C LYS A 288 15.40 29.09 -3.98
N PHE A 289 16.11 28.67 -2.93
CA PHE A 289 17.41 27.99 -3.01
C PHE A 289 17.34 26.57 -3.60
N ILE A 290 16.17 25.94 -3.54
CA ILE A 290 15.85 24.67 -4.20
C ILE A 290 15.12 24.99 -5.51
N ALA A 291 15.72 24.67 -6.66
CA ALA A 291 15.07 24.83 -7.95
C ALA A 291 13.88 23.87 -8.10
N GLU A 292 14.13 22.61 -7.78
CA GLU A 292 13.18 21.51 -7.96
C GLU A 292 13.28 20.51 -6.80
N THR A 293 12.14 19.99 -6.35
CA THR A 293 12.04 18.89 -5.41
C THR A 293 11.43 17.70 -6.14
N ILE A 294 12.21 16.66 -6.34
CA ILE A 294 11.80 15.48 -7.10
C ILE A 294 11.63 14.31 -6.12
N THR A 295 10.40 13.82 -5.97
CA THR A 295 10.14 12.64 -5.16
C THR A 295 10.49 11.40 -5.95
N LEU A 296 11.59 10.72 -5.57
CA LEU A 296 12.05 9.50 -6.24
C LEU A 296 11.35 8.25 -5.68
N ARG A 297 10.98 8.27 -4.39
CA ARG A 297 10.20 7.20 -3.74
C ARG A 297 9.42 7.72 -2.53
N GLU A 298 8.11 7.51 -2.52
CA GLU A 298 7.24 7.71 -1.36
C GLU A 298 7.02 6.38 -0.61
N LEU A 299 6.88 6.47 0.72
CA LEU A 299 6.41 5.35 1.53
C LEU A 299 4.89 5.46 1.67
N PRO A 300 4.12 4.36 1.55
CA PRO A 300 2.69 4.40 1.79
C PRO A 300 2.42 4.78 3.25
N THR A 301 1.76 5.92 3.47
CA THR A 301 1.25 6.30 4.79
C THR A 301 0.07 5.40 5.16
N ALA A 302 0.18 4.64 6.25
CA ALA A 302 -0.93 3.85 6.76
C ALA A 302 -2.10 4.78 7.16
N GLN A 303 -3.25 4.62 6.54
CA GLN A 303 -4.45 5.38 6.91
C GLN A 303 -5.02 4.86 8.24
N PRO A 304 -5.41 5.74 9.17
CA PRO A 304 -6.02 5.31 10.43
C PRO A 304 -7.38 4.65 10.18
N VAL A 305 -7.72 3.65 11.00
CA VAL A 305 -9.02 2.96 10.95
C VAL A 305 -10.09 3.85 11.59
N PRO A 306 -11.23 4.14 10.92
CA PRO A 306 -12.32 4.89 11.52
C PRO A 306 -12.91 4.14 12.73
N MET A 307 -12.96 4.80 13.89
CA MET A 307 -13.49 4.23 15.13
C MET A 307 -14.59 5.16 15.67
N LEU A 308 -15.72 4.58 16.07
CA LEU A 308 -16.80 5.27 16.78
C LEU A 308 -16.73 4.91 18.26
N ARG A 309 -16.85 5.88 19.17
CA ARG A 309 -16.96 5.59 20.60
C ARG A 309 -18.40 5.23 20.93
N MET A 310 -18.60 4.17 21.70
CA MET A 310 -19.95 3.77 22.12
C MET A 310 -20.67 4.87 22.93
N ALA A 311 -19.91 5.73 23.62
CA ALA A 311 -20.46 6.89 24.33
C ALA A 311 -21.07 7.96 23.40
N ASP A 312 -20.65 7.99 22.13
CA ASP A 312 -21.14 8.94 21.13
C ASP A 312 -22.32 8.36 20.33
N VAL A 313 -22.69 7.09 20.56
CA VAL A 313 -23.83 6.43 19.90
C VAL A 313 -25.10 6.75 20.67
N GLU A 314 -26.02 7.50 20.03
CA GLU A 314 -27.31 7.85 20.63
C GLU A 314 -28.17 6.62 20.91
N LEU A 315 -28.78 6.57 22.09
CA LEU A 315 -29.73 5.54 22.47
C LEU A 315 -31.03 5.73 21.68
N THR A 316 -31.41 4.72 20.91
CA THR A 316 -32.64 4.71 20.10
C THR A 316 -33.56 3.56 20.51
N SER A 317 -34.86 3.82 20.57
CA SER A 317 -35.88 2.79 20.76
C SER A 317 -36.20 2.09 19.43
N VAL A 318 -36.64 0.82 19.50
CA VAL A 318 -37.13 0.11 18.33
C VAL A 318 -38.61 0.44 18.14
N ASP A 319 -38.94 1.03 17.00
CA ASP A 319 -40.33 1.23 16.57
C ASP A 319 -40.88 -0.05 15.92
N TRP A 320 -42.19 -0.27 16.06
CA TRP A 320 -42.85 -1.50 15.60
C TRP A 320 -43.95 -1.20 14.60
N LEU A 321 -43.99 -1.99 13.52
CA LEU A 321 -45.16 -2.07 12.66
C LEU A 321 -46.27 -2.82 13.38
N TRP A 322 -45.93 -3.94 14.02
CA TRP A 322 -46.87 -4.73 14.81
C TRP A 322 -46.12 -5.35 15.99
N PHE A 323 -46.30 -4.82 17.20
CA PHE A 323 -45.60 -5.35 18.37
C PHE A 323 -46.22 -6.70 18.82
N PRO A 324 -45.40 -7.71 19.19
CA PRO A 324 -43.94 -7.81 19.07
C PRO A 324 -43.48 -8.49 17.77
N TYR A 325 -44.33 -8.61 16.75
CA TYR A 325 -44.13 -9.46 15.57
C TYR A 325 -43.29 -8.83 14.46
N ILE A 326 -43.45 -7.54 14.13
CA ILE A 326 -42.80 -6.90 12.98
C ILE A 326 -42.18 -5.55 13.40
N PRO A 327 -40.85 -5.48 13.59
CA PRO A 327 -40.16 -4.23 13.90
C PRO A 327 -39.85 -3.41 12.63
N PHE A 328 -39.90 -2.08 12.72
CA PHE A 328 -39.39 -1.19 11.70
C PHE A 328 -37.86 -1.23 11.63
N GLY A 329 -37.32 -0.92 10.45
CA GLY A 329 -35.87 -0.89 10.19
C GLY A 329 -35.15 -2.23 10.29
N LYS A 330 -35.89 -3.35 10.20
CA LYS A 330 -35.38 -4.72 10.37
C LYS A 330 -36.05 -5.68 9.37
N LEU A 331 -35.46 -6.86 9.24
CA LEU A 331 -36.00 -7.96 8.45
C LEU A 331 -36.89 -8.87 9.30
N THR A 332 -38.07 -9.18 8.77
CA THR A 332 -38.99 -10.21 9.26
C THR A 332 -39.22 -11.23 8.17
N ILE A 333 -39.32 -12.51 8.52
CA ILE A 333 -39.68 -13.55 7.56
C ILE A 333 -40.91 -14.33 8.01
N ILE A 334 -41.80 -14.58 7.06
CA ILE A 334 -43.01 -15.35 7.23
C ILE A 334 -42.85 -16.66 6.45
N GLN A 335 -42.84 -17.78 7.17
CA GLN A 335 -42.60 -19.10 6.59
C GLN A 335 -43.81 -20.02 6.76
N GLY A 336 -43.93 -20.99 5.87
CA GLY A 336 -45.00 -21.98 5.88
C GLY A 336 -45.02 -22.77 4.57
N ASN A 337 -45.68 -23.92 4.56
CA ASN A 337 -45.84 -24.73 3.37
C ASN A 337 -46.63 -23.97 2.29
N PRO A 338 -46.44 -24.32 1.00
CA PRO A 338 -47.31 -23.84 -0.07
C PRO A 338 -48.81 -24.05 0.26
N GLY A 339 -49.66 -23.05 -0.01
CA GLY A 339 -51.10 -23.13 0.25
C GLY A 339 -51.57 -22.86 1.71
N GLU A 340 -50.65 -22.55 2.63
CA GLU A 340 -51.01 -22.28 4.04
C GLU A 340 -51.49 -20.83 4.28
N GLY A 341 -51.67 -20.00 3.26
CA GLY A 341 -52.27 -18.66 3.40
C GLY A 341 -51.29 -17.55 3.77
N LYS A 342 -49.99 -17.70 3.46
CA LYS A 342 -48.97 -16.66 3.68
C LYS A 342 -49.24 -15.40 2.89
N THR A 343 -49.45 -15.52 1.57
CA THR A 343 -49.84 -14.43 0.67
C THR A 343 -51.13 -13.78 1.13
N TYR A 344 -52.12 -14.57 1.59
CA TYR A 344 -53.36 -14.03 2.15
C TYR A 344 -53.09 -13.14 3.38
N PHE A 345 -52.31 -13.65 4.35
CA PHE A 345 -51.91 -12.86 5.51
C PHE A 345 -51.14 -11.59 5.13
N ALA A 346 -50.23 -11.69 4.16
CA ALA A 346 -49.44 -10.55 3.68
C ALA A 346 -50.31 -9.46 3.04
N MET A 347 -51.34 -9.83 2.28
CA MET A 347 -52.31 -8.87 1.74
C MET A 347 -53.15 -8.20 2.84
N ARG A 348 -53.51 -8.94 3.89
CA ARG A 348 -54.20 -8.36 5.06
C ARG A 348 -53.30 -7.40 5.83
N LEU A 349 -52.02 -7.72 5.96
CA LEU A 349 -51.03 -6.83 6.55
C LEU A 349 -50.84 -5.56 5.69
N ALA A 350 -50.70 -5.73 4.37
CA ALA A 350 -50.64 -4.63 3.40
C ALA A 350 -51.87 -3.71 3.51
N ALA A 351 -53.06 -4.30 3.58
CA ALA A 351 -54.29 -3.55 3.78
C ALA A 351 -54.28 -2.78 5.10
N ALA A 352 -53.93 -3.42 6.22
CA ALA A 352 -53.86 -2.77 7.53
C ALA A 352 -52.83 -1.61 7.62
N CYS A 353 -51.85 -1.58 6.72
CA CYS A 353 -50.86 -0.50 6.63
C CYS A 353 -51.32 0.67 5.75
N THR A 354 -52.24 0.41 4.82
CA THR A 354 -52.72 1.37 3.82
C THR A 354 -54.12 1.88 4.13
N ASN A 355 -54.86 1.18 4.99
CA ASN A 355 -56.13 1.59 5.53
C ASN A 355 -56.03 1.65 7.07
N ARG A 356 -56.81 2.53 7.72
CA ARG A 356 -56.80 2.65 9.19
C ARG A 356 -57.52 1.49 9.91
N LYS A 357 -57.47 0.26 9.36
CA LYS A 357 -58.09 -0.94 9.94
C LYS A 357 -56.99 -1.92 10.35
N PRO A 358 -56.46 -1.81 11.59
CA PRO A 358 -55.35 -2.64 12.03
C PRO A 358 -55.72 -4.11 12.17
N LEU A 359 -54.71 -4.98 12.18
CA LEU A 359 -54.84 -6.38 12.59
C LEU A 359 -55.13 -6.49 14.11
N PRO A 360 -55.62 -7.63 14.60
CA PRO A 360 -55.81 -7.84 16.04
C PRO A 360 -54.53 -7.57 16.84
N GLY A 361 -54.62 -6.67 17.83
CA GLY A 361 -53.48 -6.28 18.67
C GLY A 361 -52.44 -5.39 17.98
N MET A 362 -52.68 -4.97 16.73
CA MET A 362 -51.87 -3.95 16.05
C MET A 362 -52.41 -2.56 16.40
N GLU A 363 -51.52 -1.63 16.71
CA GLU A 363 -51.90 -0.23 16.91
C GLU A 363 -52.38 0.38 15.59
N THR A 364 -53.33 1.32 15.68
CA THR A 364 -53.78 2.06 14.49
C THR A 364 -52.68 3.03 14.07
N LEU A 365 -52.08 2.77 12.91
CA LEU A 365 -51.07 3.62 12.31
C LEU A 365 -51.69 4.58 11.29
N GLU A 366 -51.04 5.73 11.07
CA GLU A 366 -51.36 6.57 9.92
C GLU A 366 -51.03 5.83 8.61
N PRO A 367 -51.93 5.80 7.61
CA PRO A 367 -51.68 5.10 6.36
C PRO A 367 -50.41 5.57 5.66
N PHE A 368 -49.60 4.62 5.18
CA PHE A 368 -48.35 4.90 4.49
C PHE A 368 -48.19 4.04 3.25
N ASN A 369 -47.23 4.43 2.40
CA ASN A 369 -46.94 3.70 1.17
C ASN A 369 -46.22 2.39 1.49
N ILE A 370 -46.58 1.34 0.77
CA ILE A 370 -45.94 0.04 0.86
C ILE A 370 -45.47 -0.39 -0.53
N ILE A 371 -44.48 -1.26 -0.58
CA ILE A 371 -44.07 -1.95 -1.80
C ILE A 371 -44.44 -3.42 -1.64
N TYR A 372 -45.23 -3.95 -2.57
CA TYR A 372 -45.56 -5.36 -2.63
C TYR A 372 -44.94 -5.96 -3.90
N GLN A 373 -43.84 -6.68 -3.77
CA GLN A 373 -43.17 -7.33 -4.89
C GLN A 373 -43.52 -8.82 -4.92
N THR A 374 -44.02 -9.30 -6.07
CA THR A 374 -44.25 -10.73 -6.29
C THR A 374 -43.81 -11.17 -7.67
N ALA A 375 -43.36 -12.43 -7.75
CA ALA A 375 -43.00 -13.11 -9.00
C ALA A 375 -43.90 -14.33 -9.30
N GLU A 376 -44.78 -14.72 -8.37
CA GLU A 376 -45.66 -15.89 -8.52
C GLU A 376 -47.04 -15.51 -9.08
N ASP A 377 -47.60 -14.38 -8.62
CA ASP A 377 -48.98 -13.99 -8.89
C ASP A 377 -49.05 -12.81 -9.88
N GLY A 378 -49.98 -12.85 -10.83
CA GLY A 378 -50.23 -11.74 -11.76
C GLY A 378 -50.81 -10.52 -11.05
N LEU A 379 -50.29 -9.33 -11.38
CA LEU A 379 -50.70 -8.08 -10.73
C LEU A 379 -52.20 -7.76 -10.96
N GLY A 380 -52.67 -7.95 -12.20
CA GLY A 380 -54.03 -7.57 -12.60
C GLY A 380 -55.10 -8.59 -12.25
N ASP A 381 -54.78 -9.89 -12.33
CA ASP A 381 -55.76 -10.98 -12.17
C ASP A 381 -55.78 -11.58 -10.76
N THR A 382 -54.71 -11.39 -9.96
CA THR A 382 -54.55 -12.07 -8.68
C THR A 382 -54.27 -11.10 -7.55
N VAL A 383 -53.22 -10.28 -7.65
CA VAL A 383 -52.80 -9.37 -6.58
C VAL A 383 -53.83 -8.26 -6.35
N LYS A 384 -54.20 -7.54 -7.41
CA LYS A 384 -55.13 -6.41 -7.31
C LYS A 384 -56.51 -6.82 -6.78
N PRO A 385 -57.17 -7.90 -7.26
CA PRO A 385 -58.44 -8.35 -6.69
C PRO A 385 -58.35 -8.72 -5.20
N ARG A 386 -57.28 -9.41 -4.77
CA ARG A 386 -57.08 -9.79 -3.36
C ARG A 386 -56.83 -8.59 -2.45
N LEU A 387 -56.11 -7.57 -2.93
CA LEU A 387 -55.92 -6.32 -2.20
C LEU A 387 -57.24 -5.56 -2.05
N MET A 388 -58.08 -5.53 -3.09
CA MET A 388 -59.41 -4.94 -3.03
C MET A 388 -60.30 -5.67 -2.02
N GLU A 389 -60.29 -7.01 -2.02
CA GLU A 389 -61.02 -7.83 -1.05
C GLU A 389 -60.54 -7.57 0.39
N ALA A 390 -59.23 -7.36 0.58
CA ALA A 390 -58.63 -6.97 1.85
C ALA A 390 -58.95 -5.51 2.27
N ASN A 391 -59.61 -4.73 1.40
CA ASN A 391 -59.87 -3.29 1.53
C ASN A 391 -58.61 -2.41 1.55
N ALA A 392 -57.51 -2.83 0.91
CA ALA A 392 -56.30 -2.02 0.81
C ALA A 392 -56.55 -0.73 0.02
N ASP A 393 -55.87 0.36 0.41
CA ASP A 393 -55.82 1.57 -0.42
C ASP A 393 -54.79 1.37 -1.54
N LEU A 394 -55.28 1.11 -2.75
CA LEU A 394 -54.44 0.77 -3.90
C LEU A 394 -53.53 1.92 -4.34
N GLU A 395 -53.82 3.18 -4.02
CA GLU A 395 -52.92 4.30 -4.33
C GLU A 395 -51.64 4.26 -3.50
N ARG A 396 -51.65 3.50 -2.39
CA ARG A 396 -50.53 3.33 -1.48
C ARG A 396 -49.82 1.99 -1.61
N VAL A 397 -50.30 1.10 -2.49
CA VAL A 397 -49.65 -0.18 -2.79
C VAL A 397 -48.87 -0.06 -4.08
N LEU A 398 -47.55 0.01 -3.95
CA LEU A 398 -46.62 0.21 -5.05
C LEU A 398 -45.94 -1.12 -5.42
N VAL A 399 -45.49 -1.23 -6.66
CA VAL A 399 -44.74 -2.39 -7.18
C VAL A 399 -43.55 -1.87 -7.95
N ILE A 400 -42.38 -2.51 -7.80
CA ILE A 400 -41.21 -2.16 -8.60
C ILE A 400 -41.39 -2.80 -9.98
N ASP A 401 -41.34 -1.98 -11.02
CA ASP A 401 -41.39 -2.48 -12.40
C ASP A 401 -40.06 -3.19 -12.75
N ASP A 402 -40.15 -4.50 -12.91
CA ASP A 402 -39.02 -5.39 -13.20
C ASP A 402 -39.18 -6.15 -14.51
N ARG A 403 -40.10 -5.69 -15.39
CA ARG A 403 -40.38 -6.32 -16.69
C ARG A 403 -39.17 -6.36 -17.62
N ASP A 404 -38.39 -5.27 -17.67
CA ASP A 404 -37.21 -5.16 -18.53
C ASP A 404 -35.96 -5.76 -17.88
N THR A 405 -35.85 -5.65 -16.56
CA THR A 405 -34.71 -6.14 -15.78
C THR A 405 -35.22 -6.77 -14.49
N PRO A 406 -35.14 -8.10 -14.34
CA PRO A 406 -35.63 -8.82 -13.16
C PRO A 406 -35.06 -8.23 -11.88
N LEU A 407 -35.90 -8.08 -10.86
CA LEU A 407 -35.47 -7.57 -9.56
C LEU A 407 -34.74 -8.68 -8.79
N THR A 408 -33.69 -8.30 -8.07
CA THR A 408 -33.06 -9.18 -7.07
C THR A 408 -32.99 -8.50 -5.71
N LEU A 409 -32.83 -9.27 -4.64
CA LEU A 409 -32.70 -8.75 -3.27
C LEU A 409 -31.44 -7.91 -3.05
N ALA A 410 -30.43 -8.05 -3.90
CA ALA A 410 -29.20 -7.27 -3.86
C ALA A 410 -29.31 -5.95 -4.66
N ASP A 411 -30.45 -5.69 -5.31
CA ASP A 411 -30.63 -4.55 -6.20
C ASP A 411 -30.86 -3.23 -5.43
N GLU A 412 -30.09 -2.20 -5.78
CA GLU A 412 -30.25 -0.85 -5.21
C GLU A 412 -31.61 -0.20 -5.52
N ARG A 413 -32.34 -0.70 -6.53
CA ARG A 413 -33.73 -0.29 -6.81
C ARG A 413 -34.63 -0.43 -5.60
N ILE A 414 -34.41 -1.44 -4.72
CA ILE A 414 -35.20 -1.57 -3.49
C ILE A 414 -34.98 -0.36 -2.58
N ALA A 415 -33.71 0.00 -2.33
CA ALA A 415 -33.37 1.14 -1.48
C ALA A 415 -33.86 2.48 -2.05
N ARG A 416 -33.76 2.65 -3.38
CA ARG A 416 -34.27 3.85 -4.07
C ARG A 416 -35.79 3.94 -4.01
N ALA A 417 -36.50 2.86 -4.34
CA ALA A 417 -37.96 2.82 -4.31
C ALA A 417 -38.52 3.13 -2.91
N ILE A 418 -37.88 2.64 -1.85
CA ILE A 418 -38.25 2.96 -0.47
C ILE A 418 -38.14 4.47 -0.21
N ARG A 419 -37.00 5.08 -0.56
CA ARG A 419 -36.75 6.51 -0.28
C ARG A 419 -37.62 7.43 -1.13
N GLU A 420 -37.68 7.18 -2.43
CA GLU A 420 -38.39 8.03 -3.40
C GLU A 420 -39.91 8.03 -3.17
N ASN A 421 -40.45 6.92 -2.70
CA ASN A 421 -41.89 6.78 -2.46
C ASN A 421 -42.28 6.86 -0.99
N ASN A 422 -41.33 7.16 -0.09
CA ASN A 422 -41.53 7.16 1.36
C ASN A 422 -42.24 5.89 1.87
N ALA A 423 -41.84 4.73 1.36
CA ALA A 423 -42.44 3.46 1.72
C ALA A 423 -41.94 3.01 3.09
N ARG A 424 -42.85 2.57 3.97
CA ARG A 424 -42.47 2.10 5.32
C ARG A 424 -42.56 0.58 5.49
N LEU A 425 -43.11 -0.12 4.49
CA LEU A 425 -43.17 -1.57 4.43
C LEU A 425 -42.82 -2.05 3.02
N VAL A 426 -41.94 -3.05 2.94
CA VAL A 426 -41.67 -3.84 1.73
C VAL A 426 -42.07 -5.28 2.01
N ILE A 427 -42.91 -5.87 1.16
CA ILE A 427 -43.25 -7.29 1.18
C ILE A 427 -42.68 -7.93 -0.09
N ILE A 428 -41.96 -9.04 0.06
CA ILE A 428 -41.38 -9.81 -1.05
C ILE A 428 -41.93 -11.24 -1.01
N ASP A 429 -42.68 -11.63 -2.04
CA ASP A 429 -43.41 -12.89 -2.10
C ASP A 429 -43.22 -13.66 -3.42
N PRO A 430 -42.50 -14.80 -3.44
CA PRO A 430 -41.67 -15.37 -2.38
C PRO A 430 -40.21 -14.89 -2.48
N VAL A 431 -39.48 -14.91 -1.37
CA VAL A 431 -38.06 -14.49 -1.31
C VAL A 431 -37.17 -15.27 -2.28
N GLN A 432 -37.46 -16.54 -2.54
CA GLN A 432 -36.66 -17.41 -3.40
C GLN A 432 -36.65 -16.94 -4.87
N ALA A 433 -37.71 -16.28 -5.33
CA ALA A 433 -37.78 -15.78 -6.70
C ALA A 433 -36.86 -14.57 -6.94
N PHE A 434 -36.40 -13.91 -5.87
CA PHE A 434 -35.60 -12.68 -5.94
C PHE A 434 -34.15 -12.87 -5.49
N LEU A 435 -33.70 -14.09 -5.17
CA LEU A 435 -32.31 -14.33 -4.75
C LEU A 435 -31.28 -14.08 -5.87
N GLY A 436 -31.69 -14.27 -7.13
CA GLY A 436 -30.82 -14.24 -8.30
C GLY A 436 -30.59 -15.64 -8.88
N ALA A 437 -30.35 -15.71 -10.19
CA ALA A 437 -30.27 -16.98 -10.93
C ALA A 437 -29.11 -17.89 -10.47
N ASP A 438 -28.00 -17.29 -9.98
CA ASP A 438 -26.77 -18.00 -9.63
C ASP A 438 -26.59 -18.22 -8.11
N VAL A 439 -27.65 -18.00 -7.31
CA VAL A 439 -27.57 -18.07 -5.84
C VAL A 439 -28.23 -19.35 -5.33
N ASP A 440 -27.45 -20.19 -4.65
CA ASP A 440 -27.95 -21.37 -3.93
C ASP A 440 -28.37 -20.99 -2.50
N MET A 441 -29.68 -21.08 -2.24
CA MET A 441 -30.27 -20.79 -0.94
C MET A 441 -29.76 -21.68 0.22
N ASN A 442 -29.15 -22.82 -0.08
CA ASN A 442 -28.57 -23.71 0.93
C ASN A 442 -27.11 -23.35 1.26
N ARG A 443 -26.48 -22.44 0.51
CA ARG A 443 -25.10 -22.00 0.72
C ARG A 443 -25.04 -20.72 1.54
N ALA A 444 -24.66 -20.88 2.80
CA ALA A 444 -24.53 -19.80 3.78
C ALA A 444 -23.73 -18.58 3.26
N ASN A 445 -22.64 -18.83 2.54
CA ASN A 445 -21.75 -17.79 2.02
C ASN A 445 -22.38 -16.95 0.89
N GLU A 446 -23.41 -17.46 0.21
CA GLU A 446 -24.10 -16.76 -0.88
C GLU A 446 -25.32 -15.99 -0.35
N VAL A 447 -26.05 -16.54 0.61
CA VAL A 447 -27.26 -15.93 1.18
C VAL A 447 -26.95 -14.81 2.17
N ARG A 448 -25.92 -14.98 3.02
CA ARG A 448 -25.60 -14.01 4.09
C ARG A 448 -25.31 -12.59 3.56
N PRO A 449 -24.53 -12.38 2.49
CA PRO A 449 -24.29 -11.04 1.95
C PRO A 449 -25.58 -10.33 1.50
N ILE A 450 -26.50 -11.08 0.88
CA ILE A 450 -27.77 -10.55 0.36
C ILE A 450 -28.66 -10.09 1.52
N PHE A 451 -28.87 -10.95 2.51
CA PHE A 451 -29.69 -10.59 3.68
C PHE A 451 -29.04 -9.50 4.54
N ARG A 452 -27.71 -9.44 4.59
CA ARG A 452 -27.00 -8.34 5.25
C ARG A 452 -27.27 -7.01 4.55
N SER A 453 -27.09 -6.97 3.23
CA SER A 453 -27.39 -5.77 2.42
C SER A 453 -28.84 -5.31 2.63
N LEU A 454 -29.80 -6.24 2.59
CA LEU A 454 -31.21 -5.93 2.82
C LEU A 454 -31.48 -5.43 4.25
N GLY A 455 -30.79 -5.99 5.24
CA GLY A 455 -30.85 -5.53 6.63
C GLY A 455 -30.27 -4.12 6.81
N ASP A 456 -29.19 -3.79 6.11
CA ASP A 456 -28.59 -2.46 6.09
C ASP A 456 -29.54 -1.45 5.42
N ILE A 457 -30.22 -1.83 4.34
CA ILE A 457 -31.25 -1.02 3.68
C ILE A 457 -32.43 -0.75 4.65
N ALA A 458 -32.92 -1.79 5.32
CA ALA A 458 -33.99 -1.65 6.30
C ALA A 458 -33.57 -0.66 7.40
N GLN A 459 -32.39 -0.86 8.01
CA GLN A 459 -31.90 0.00 9.08
C GLN A 459 -31.70 1.45 8.63
N ALA A 460 -31.12 1.68 7.46
CA ALA A 460 -30.85 3.02 6.95
C ALA A 460 -32.11 3.80 6.55
N THR A 461 -33.19 3.09 6.19
CA THR A 461 -34.45 3.70 5.75
C THR A 461 -35.53 3.72 6.82
N GLY A 462 -35.36 2.96 7.91
CA GLY A 462 -36.41 2.72 8.90
C GLY A 462 -37.56 1.84 8.38
N CYS A 463 -37.45 1.29 7.17
CA CYS A 463 -38.50 0.48 6.55
C CYS A 463 -38.56 -0.92 7.15
N ALA A 464 -39.76 -1.44 7.39
CA ALA A 464 -39.96 -2.85 7.73
C ALA A 464 -39.90 -3.68 6.43
N ILE A 465 -39.01 -4.68 6.37
CA ILE A 465 -38.93 -5.57 5.20
C ILE A 465 -39.40 -6.97 5.62
N VAL A 466 -40.50 -7.41 5.00
CA VAL A 466 -41.15 -8.70 5.24
C VAL A 466 -40.91 -9.62 4.05
N LEU A 467 -40.28 -10.74 4.31
CA LEU A 467 -39.95 -11.76 3.32
C LEU A 467 -40.91 -12.94 3.48
N ILE A 468 -41.46 -13.47 2.40
CA ILE A 468 -42.30 -14.65 2.43
C ILE A 468 -41.51 -15.85 1.92
N GLY A 469 -41.46 -16.92 2.71
CA GLY A 469 -40.64 -18.09 2.43
C GLY A 469 -41.42 -19.41 2.45
N HIS A 470 -40.93 -20.39 1.70
CA HIS A 470 -41.43 -21.76 1.74
C HIS A 470 -40.58 -22.63 2.69
N LEU A 471 -41.22 -23.57 3.38
CA LEU A 471 -40.50 -24.61 4.13
C LEU A 471 -39.88 -25.61 3.14
N ASN A 472 -38.63 -26.03 3.38
CA ASN A 472 -38.01 -27.08 2.58
C ASN A 472 -38.56 -28.46 2.98
N LYS A 473 -38.76 -29.33 1.99
CA LYS A 473 -39.24 -30.72 2.15
C LYS A 473 -38.13 -31.62 2.73
N ALA A 474 -37.71 -31.40 3.98
CA ALA A 474 -36.89 -32.36 4.72
C ALA A 474 -37.75 -32.99 5.83
N THR A 475 -38.06 -34.28 5.67
CA THR A 475 -38.78 -35.09 6.65
C THR A 475 -37.86 -35.47 7.81
N GLY A 476 -38.19 -35.08 9.05
CA GLY A 476 -37.65 -35.73 10.26
C GLY A 476 -37.09 -34.84 11.38
N THR A 477 -36.80 -33.57 11.17
CA THR A 477 -36.24 -32.66 12.20
C THR A 477 -37.26 -31.60 12.67
N GLN A 478 -37.05 -31.07 13.89
CA GLN A 478 -37.95 -30.12 14.57
C GLN A 478 -38.32 -28.93 13.67
N SER A 479 -39.53 -28.38 13.84
CA SER A 479 -40.11 -27.32 12.99
C SER A 479 -39.17 -26.13 12.74
N THR A 480 -38.41 -25.73 13.77
CA THR A 480 -37.41 -24.65 13.70
C THR A 480 -36.31 -24.91 12.66
N TYR A 481 -35.98 -26.18 12.38
CA TYR A 481 -34.96 -26.58 11.40
C TYR A 481 -35.50 -26.76 9.97
N ARG A 482 -36.83 -26.65 9.76
CA ARG A 482 -37.43 -26.75 8.40
C ARG A 482 -37.52 -25.41 7.66
N GLY A 483 -37.27 -24.30 8.34
CA GLY A 483 -37.30 -22.97 7.74
C GLY A 483 -36.31 -22.84 6.58
N LEU A 484 -36.81 -22.63 5.35
CA LEU A 484 -36.06 -22.36 4.10
C LEU A 484 -34.73 -23.11 3.87
N GLY A 485 -34.45 -24.22 4.57
CA GLY A 485 -33.19 -24.95 4.45
C GLY A 485 -31.93 -24.25 4.96
N SER A 486 -32.02 -23.14 5.71
CA SER A 486 -30.81 -22.45 6.16
C SER A 486 -30.95 -21.77 7.52
N ILE A 487 -30.16 -22.26 8.48
CA ILE A 487 -29.89 -21.62 9.78
C ILE A 487 -29.48 -20.14 9.59
N ASP A 488 -28.88 -19.80 8.44
CA ASP A 488 -28.36 -18.47 8.15
C ASP A 488 -29.46 -17.43 7.89
N ILE A 489 -30.55 -17.84 7.24
CA ILE A 489 -31.71 -16.96 7.03
C ILE A 489 -32.36 -16.64 8.37
N THR A 490 -32.57 -17.67 9.19
CA THR A 490 -33.09 -17.51 10.55
C THR A 490 -32.16 -16.64 11.40
N ALA A 491 -30.84 -16.72 11.23
CA ALA A 491 -29.87 -15.88 11.94
C ALA A 491 -29.94 -14.40 11.50
N ALA A 492 -30.16 -14.13 10.20
CA ALA A 492 -30.16 -12.78 9.65
C ALA A 492 -31.40 -11.95 10.04
N VAL A 493 -32.57 -12.60 10.15
CA VAL A 493 -33.84 -11.92 10.47
C VAL A 493 -33.98 -11.66 11.98
N ARG A 494 -34.71 -10.59 12.33
CA ARG A 494 -34.99 -10.26 13.74
C ARG A 494 -36.29 -10.84 14.25
N SER A 495 -37.22 -11.11 13.33
CA SER A 495 -38.48 -11.81 13.60
C SER A 495 -38.71 -12.96 12.60
N LEU A 496 -39.17 -14.11 13.11
CA LEU A 496 -39.59 -15.27 12.32
C LEU A 496 -41.01 -15.66 12.73
N LEU A 497 -41.91 -15.61 11.76
CA LEU A 497 -43.31 -16.02 11.90
C LEU A 497 -43.57 -17.28 11.09
N PHE A 498 -44.23 -18.28 11.68
CA PHE A 498 -44.73 -19.45 10.97
C PHE A 498 -46.22 -19.35 10.77
N ILE A 499 -46.71 -19.64 9.57
CA ILE A 499 -48.13 -19.84 9.30
C ILE A 499 -48.34 -21.31 8.99
N GLY A 500 -49.26 -21.96 9.72
CA GLY A 500 -49.65 -23.34 9.52
C GLY A 500 -51.16 -23.50 9.41
N LYS A 501 -51.60 -24.57 8.76
CA LYS A 501 -53.02 -24.95 8.69
C LYS A 501 -53.42 -25.79 9.91
N LEU A 502 -54.57 -25.48 10.52
CA LEU A 502 -55.15 -26.33 11.57
C LEU A 502 -55.73 -27.61 10.94
N LYS A 503 -55.39 -28.79 11.47
CA LYS A 503 -55.77 -30.09 10.88
C LYS A 503 -57.30 -30.24 10.75
N ASP A 504 -58.03 -29.85 11.78
CA ASP A 504 -59.48 -30.07 11.89
C ASP A 504 -60.32 -28.88 11.39
N SER A 505 -59.69 -27.86 10.79
CA SER A 505 -60.39 -26.71 10.21
C SER A 505 -59.75 -26.27 8.89
N PRO A 506 -60.44 -26.46 7.74
CA PRO A 506 -59.84 -26.22 6.44
C PRO A 506 -59.48 -24.76 6.16
N THR A 507 -60.21 -23.81 6.76
CA THR A 507 -60.04 -22.36 6.58
C THR A 507 -59.21 -21.70 7.68
N THR A 508 -59.07 -22.33 8.86
CA THR A 508 -58.30 -21.76 9.96
C THR A 508 -56.80 -21.91 9.72
N ARG A 509 -56.07 -20.82 9.97
CA ARG A 509 -54.62 -20.73 9.96
C ARG A 509 -54.14 -20.25 11.32
N VAL A 510 -52.95 -20.69 11.72
CA VAL A 510 -52.29 -20.29 12.96
C VAL A 510 -50.98 -19.62 12.61
N LEU A 511 -50.79 -18.40 13.12
CA LEU A 511 -49.55 -17.63 13.09
C LEU A 511 -48.81 -17.86 14.41
N ILE A 512 -47.58 -18.39 14.34
CA ILE A 512 -46.72 -18.69 15.48
C ILE A 512 -45.49 -17.78 15.40
N HIS A 513 -45.15 -17.12 16.50
CA HIS A 513 -43.97 -16.28 16.58
C HIS A 513 -42.78 -17.10 17.12
N GLU A 514 -42.00 -17.69 16.20
CA GLU A 514 -40.92 -18.62 16.55
C GLU A 514 -39.68 -17.90 17.10
N LYS A 515 -39.31 -16.76 16.51
CA LYS A 515 -38.12 -15.99 16.89
C LYS A 515 -38.47 -14.52 17.03
N SER A 516 -38.17 -13.95 18.20
CA SER A 516 -38.10 -12.50 18.41
C SER A 516 -36.74 -12.15 19.01
N SER A 517 -35.99 -11.27 18.34
CA SER A 517 -34.66 -10.86 18.81
C SER A 517 -34.66 -9.55 19.61
N LEU A 518 -35.77 -8.80 19.57
CA LEU A 518 -35.87 -7.43 20.09
C LEU A 518 -36.93 -7.29 21.20
N ALA A 519 -37.72 -8.34 21.45
CA ALA A 519 -38.76 -8.40 22.47
C ALA A 519 -39.03 -9.87 22.85
N PRO A 520 -39.77 -10.17 23.93
CA PRO A 520 -40.31 -11.51 24.14
C PRO A 520 -41.17 -11.99 22.95
N PRO A 521 -41.18 -13.28 22.60
CA PRO A 521 -42.06 -13.82 21.57
C PRO A 521 -43.53 -13.51 21.85
N GLY A 522 -44.26 -13.17 20.78
CA GLY A 522 -45.70 -12.87 20.84
C GLY A 522 -46.55 -14.13 20.98
N GLN A 523 -47.81 -13.96 21.37
CA GLN A 523 -48.75 -15.08 21.43
C GLN A 523 -49.05 -15.61 20.03
N SER A 524 -49.35 -16.91 19.92
CA SER A 524 -49.85 -17.48 18.67
C SER A 524 -51.25 -16.94 18.36
N LEU A 525 -51.48 -16.55 17.11
CA LEU A 525 -52.74 -15.98 16.65
C LEU A 525 -53.41 -16.94 15.65
N ALA A 526 -54.74 -16.94 15.61
CA ALA A 526 -55.49 -17.70 14.61
C ALA A 526 -56.28 -16.76 13.70
N PHE A 527 -56.39 -17.10 12.41
CA PHE A 527 -57.21 -16.37 11.45
C PHE A 527 -57.93 -17.32 10.47
N SER A 528 -59.06 -16.89 9.92
CA SER A 528 -59.82 -17.63 8.90
C SER A 528 -59.48 -17.10 7.50
N LEU A 529 -59.52 -17.99 6.51
CA LEU A 529 -59.60 -17.63 5.10
C LEU A 529 -61.09 -17.45 4.74
N GLY A 530 -61.53 -16.21 4.51
CA GLY A 530 -62.94 -15.88 4.32
C GLY A 530 -63.57 -15.42 5.62
#